data_AF-A0A7V9Q126-F1
#
_entry.id   AF-A0A7V9Q126-F1
#
_cell.length_a   1.000
_cell.length_b   1.000
_cell.length_c   1.000
_cell.angle_alpha   90.00
_cell.angle_beta   90.00
_cell.angle_gamma   90.00
#
_symmetry.space_group_name_H-M   'P 1'
#
loop_
_entity.id
_entity.type
_entity.pdbx_description
1 polymer ?
#
loop_
_entity_poly.entity_id
_entity_poly.type
_entity_poly.pdbx_seq_one_letter_code
_entity_poly.pdbx_strand_id
1 'polypeptide(L)'
;MPPLITRDEALRLGDLTDHADIEALIERAWQARVERFADSTDMCSLVNAKSGGCAEDCGFCAQARFAEAETPMHAMMEPEQILEHARAAEAAGAHRFCMVAQGQGLSKREFDKVLEGARLVATQTNLKRCASVGQLSPQRAQALREAGIQRVHHNVETARSHYPEVSSTVRYEGRLRTIDAVREAGLETCVGGILNLGESRAQRVEMAFELSEIDPTSVPINLLNPRPGTKFGDREYMDPWEAVKWIAIFRLILPEALFRLCGGRVENIRELQELAVKAGINGVMLGNFLTTLGNTPEEDRAMFEAAGLNVARQPDNGARPRPDNRSGWLDGETPDVVSELLDSAGAGSPLEVTLWDPSRQLRYRKKDSVPPRPDGSGNAWPSAA
;
A
#
# COMPACT_ATOMS: atom_id res chain seq x y z
N MET A 1 4.32 -20.24 5.47
CA MET A 1 3.40 -21.42 5.58
C MET A 1 2.89 -21.80 4.20
N PRO A 2 2.53 -23.07 3.92
CA PRO A 2 2.17 -23.47 2.56
C PRO A 2 0.84 -22.83 2.11
N PRO A 3 0.70 -22.51 0.81
CA PRO A 3 -0.58 -22.14 0.20
C PRO A 3 -1.70 -23.14 0.49
N LEU A 4 -2.94 -22.64 0.64
CA LEU A 4 -4.14 -23.49 0.81
C LEU A 4 -4.66 -24.07 -0.51
N ILE A 5 -4.14 -23.57 -1.63
CA ILE A 5 -4.47 -24.02 -2.99
C ILE A 5 -3.20 -24.24 -3.79
N THR A 6 -3.27 -25.18 -4.73
CA THR A 6 -2.16 -25.44 -5.65
C THR A 6 -2.14 -24.42 -6.79
N ARG A 7 -1.02 -24.36 -7.54
CA ARG A 7 -0.90 -23.50 -8.71
C ARG A 7 -1.97 -23.80 -9.77
N ASP A 8 -2.24 -25.09 -10.00
CA ASP A 8 -3.25 -25.53 -10.97
C ASP A 8 -4.68 -25.19 -10.52
N GLU A 9 -4.95 -25.26 -9.22
CA GLU A 9 -6.22 -24.82 -8.66
C GLU A 9 -6.39 -23.30 -8.78
N ALA A 10 -5.35 -22.51 -8.49
CA ALA A 10 -5.38 -21.06 -8.66
C ALA A 10 -5.63 -20.65 -10.13
N LEU A 11 -5.06 -21.37 -11.09
CA LEU A 11 -5.34 -21.15 -12.53
C LEU A 11 -6.81 -21.41 -12.86
N ARG A 12 -7.36 -22.55 -12.43
CA ARG A 12 -8.79 -22.87 -12.64
C ARG A 12 -9.72 -21.86 -11.99
N LEU A 13 -9.42 -21.43 -10.76
CA LEU A 13 -10.19 -20.38 -10.07
C LEU A 13 -10.09 -19.05 -10.81
N GLY A 14 -8.94 -18.74 -11.41
CA GLY A 14 -8.75 -17.55 -12.25
C GLY A 14 -9.67 -17.51 -13.47
N ASP A 15 -10.11 -18.67 -13.97
CA ASP A 15 -11.00 -18.78 -15.14
C ASP A 15 -12.49 -18.70 -14.81
N LEU A 16 -12.87 -18.65 -13.53
CA LEU A 16 -14.26 -18.46 -13.13
C LEU A 16 -14.84 -17.14 -13.67
N THR A 17 -16.00 -17.22 -14.30
CA THR A 17 -16.75 -16.04 -14.79
C THR A 17 -18.14 -15.94 -14.19
N ASP A 18 -18.69 -17.04 -13.65
CA ASP A 18 -19.99 -17.05 -13.00
C ASP A 18 -19.88 -16.41 -11.60
N HIS A 19 -20.79 -15.49 -11.27
CA HIS A 19 -20.74 -14.76 -10.01
C HIS A 19 -21.02 -15.66 -8.80
N ALA A 20 -21.87 -16.68 -8.91
CA ALA A 20 -22.15 -17.59 -7.79
C ALA A 20 -20.92 -18.44 -7.45
N ASP A 21 -20.16 -18.87 -8.46
CA ASP A 21 -18.88 -19.56 -8.25
C ASP A 21 -17.83 -18.63 -7.60
N ILE A 22 -17.80 -17.35 -8.00
CA ILE A 22 -16.91 -16.34 -7.40
C ILE A 22 -17.32 -16.07 -5.94
N GLU A 23 -18.61 -15.99 -5.64
CA GLU A 23 -19.11 -15.83 -4.26
C GLU A 23 -18.73 -17.01 -3.37
N ALA A 24 -18.82 -18.26 -3.88
CA ALA A 24 -18.37 -19.44 -3.16
C ALA A 24 -16.86 -19.40 -2.85
N LEU A 25 -16.05 -18.91 -3.80
CA LEU A 25 -14.62 -18.68 -3.59
C LEU A 25 -14.36 -17.59 -2.54
N ILE A 26 -15.12 -16.49 -2.57
CA ILE A 26 -15.03 -15.41 -1.59
C ILE A 26 -15.33 -15.93 -0.18
N GLU A 27 -16.37 -16.74 -0.02
CA GLU A 27 -16.70 -17.34 1.27
C GLU A 27 -15.57 -18.23 1.79
N ARG A 28 -14.94 -19.03 0.91
CA ARG A 28 -13.75 -19.82 1.28
C ARG A 28 -12.59 -18.93 1.73
N ALA A 29 -12.33 -17.83 1.03
CA ALA A 29 -11.29 -16.87 1.40
C ALA A 29 -11.62 -16.15 2.72
N TRP A 30 -12.90 -15.85 2.96
CA TRP A 30 -13.38 -15.26 4.20
C TRP A 30 -13.10 -16.18 5.39
N GLN A 31 -13.45 -17.46 5.30
CA GLN A 31 -13.16 -18.44 6.35
C GLN A 31 -11.66 -18.54 6.62
N ALA A 32 -10.83 -18.61 5.57
CA ALA A 32 -9.38 -18.62 5.73
C ALA A 32 -8.86 -17.38 6.47
N ARG A 33 -9.44 -16.20 6.18
CA ARG A 33 -9.10 -14.94 6.86
C ARG A 33 -9.58 -14.92 8.32
N VAL A 34 -10.81 -15.36 8.61
CA VAL A 34 -11.38 -15.37 9.98
C VAL A 34 -10.63 -16.36 10.87
N GLU A 35 -10.27 -17.54 10.37
CA GLU A 35 -9.50 -18.53 11.13
C GLU A 35 -8.15 -17.99 11.65
N ARG A 36 -7.52 -17.08 10.90
CA ARG A 36 -6.15 -16.60 11.17
C ARG A 36 -6.11 -15.25 11.87
N PHE A 37 -7.06 -14.39 11.53
CA PHE A 37 -7.10 -13.00 11.98
C PHE A 37 -8.30 -12.68 12.86
N ALA A 38 -9.26 -13.60 13.02
CA ALA A 38 -10.50 -13.35 13.75
C ALA A 38 -11.18 -12.05 13.26
N ASP A 39 -11.38 -11.07 14.14
CA ASP A 39 -11.98 -9.77 13.84
C ASP A 39 -10.94 -8.71 13.40
N SER A 40 -9.67 -9.07 13.29
CA SER A 40 -8.57 -8.11 13.16
C SER A 40 -8.53 -7.35 11.84
N THR A 41 -8.23 -6.06 11.96
CA THR A 41 -7.94 -5.14 10.88
C THR A 41 -6.60 -4.41 11.06
N ASP A 42 -6.09 -3.84 9.99
CA ASP A 42 -4.87 -3.02 9.99
C ASP A 42 -5.11 -1.81 9.07
N MET A 43 -5.62 -0.69 9.56
CA MET A 43 -5.84 0.52 8.78
C MET A 43 -4.56 1.35 8.69
N CYS A 44 -4.11 1.70 7.49
CA CYS A 44 -2.86 2.44 7.29
C CYS A 44 -3.18 3.71 6.53
N SER A 45 -2.71 4.85 7.03
CA SER A 45 -2.67 6.10 6.28
C SER A 45 -1.26 6.34 5.80
N LEU A 46 -1.10 7.13 4.74
CA LEU A 46 0.21 7.52 4.24
C LEU A 46 0.36 9.04 4.19
N VAL A 47 1.61 9.46 4.06
CA VAL A 47 1.98 10.78 3.55
C VAL A 47 2.92 10.61 2.37
N ASN A 48 2.70 11.37 1.31
CA ASN A 48 3.66 11.48 0.21
C ASN A 48 4.75 12.49 0.63
N ALA A 49 5.73 12.05 1.42
CA ALA A 49 6.76 12.89 2.02
C ALA A 49 7.67 13.57 0.99
N LYS A 50 7.80 13.00 -0.22
CA LYS A 50 8.51 13.60 -1.36
C LYS A 50 7.82 13.19 -2.66
N SER A 51 7.36 14.19 -3.42
CA SER A 51 6.55 13.97 -4.62
C SER A 51 7.18 14.58 -5.88
N GLY A 52 7.06 13.82 -6.98
CA GLY A 52 7.42 14.22 -8.34
C GLY A 52 8.91 14.21 -8.65
N GLY A 53 9.26 14.16 -9.94
CA GLY A 53 10.64 14.15 -10.41
C GLY A 53 11.36 12.82 -10.20
N CYS A 54 10.66 11.70 -10.35
CA CYS A 54 11.27 10.38 -10.27
C CYS A 54 12.14 10.08 -11.49
N ALA A 55 13.30 9.48 -11.27
CA ALA A 55 14.21 9.07 -12.34
C ALA A 55 13.78 7.76 -13.01
N GLU A 56 12.88 7.00 -12.36
CA GLU A 56 12.44 5.69 -12.83
C GLU A 56 11.40 5.76 -13.95
N ASP A 57 11.26 4.65 -14.67
CA ASP A 57 10.41 4.53 -15.85
C ASP A 57 9.15 3.68 -15.67
N CYS A 58 8.75 3.43 -14.42
CA CYS A 58 7.59 2.60 -14.07
C CYS A 58 6.35 2.99 -14.89
N GLY A 59 5.85 2.06 -15.71
CA GLY A 59 4.81 2.32 -16.72
C GLY A 59 3.47 2.81 -16.16
N PHE A 60 3.16 2.48 -14.90
CA PHE A 60 1.93 2.88 -14.21
C PHE A 60 2.03 4.23 -13.48
N CYS A 61 3.24 4.73 -13.24
CA CYS A 61 3.46 5.78 -12.26
C CYS A 61 3.41 7.17 -12.89
N ALA A 62 2.48 8.03 -12.44
CA ALA A 62 2.40 9.42 -12.87
C ALA A 62 3.67 10.22 -12.54
N GLN A 63 4.40 9.82 -11.50
CA GLN A 63 5.63 10.50 -11.09
C GLN A 63 6.87 10.08 -11.90
N ALA A 64 6.76 9.07 -12.78
CA ALA A 64 7.86 8.51 -13.55
C ALA A 64 8.52 9.54 -14.48
N ARG A 65 9.78 9.34 -14.82
CA ARG A 65 10.58 10.24 -15.65
C ARG A 65 9.90 10.53 -16.99
N PHE A 66 9.40 9.47 -17.64
CA PHE A 66 8.80 9.52 -18.97
C PHE A 66 7.27 9.74 -18.95
N ALA A 67 6.66 9.94 -17.79
CA ALA A 67 5.24 10.27 -17.73
C ALA A 67 4.99 11.73 -18.13
N GLU A 68 4.00 11.97 -18.98
CA GLU A 68 3.46 13.32 -19.29
C GLU A 68 2.40 13.76 -18.27
N ALA A 69 1.92 12.83 -17.44
CA ALA A 69 0.92 13.07 -16.41
C ALA A 69 1.32 14.22 -15.47
N GLU A 70 0.38 15.11 -15.20
CA GLU A 70 0.56 16.15 -14.18
C GLU A 70 0.70 15.51 -12.79
N THR A 71 1.80 15.85 -12.11
CA THR A 71 2.11 15.34 -10.78
C THR A 71 2.47 16.50 -9.86
N PRO A 72 1.91 16.58 -8.65
CA PRO A 72 2.33 17.55 -7.65
C PRO A 72 3.82 17.38 -7.33
N MET A 73 4.60 18.47 -7.38
CA MET A 73 6.03 18.41 -7.10
C MET A 73 6.36 19.20 -5.83
N HIS A 74 6.99 18.53 -4.87
CA HIS A 74 7.54 19.21 -3.70
C HIS A 74 8.78 18.48 -3.17
N ALA A 75 9.63 19.24 -2.48
CA ALA A 75 10.81 18.70 -1.82
C ALA A 75 10.40 17.80 -0.65
N MET A 76 11.38 17.04 -0.15
CA MET A 76 11.21 16.23 1.05
C MET A 76 10.73 17.08 2.23
N MET A 77 9.59 16.71 2.80
CA MET A 77 9.00 17.33 3.98
C MET A 77 9.99 17.40 5.15
N GLU A 78 9.87 18.44 5.97
CA GLU A 78 10.56 18.48 7.26
C GLU A 78 9.92 17.51 8.27
N PRO A 79 10.69 16.98 9.24
CA PRO A 79 10.20 16.01 10.24
C PRO A 79 8.92 16.44 10.96
N GLU A 80 8.76 17.71 11.28
CA GLU A 80 7.58 18.26 11.96
C GLU A 80 6.34 18.21 11.08
N GLN A 81 6.49 18.42 9.76
CA GLN A 81 5.38 18.29 8.81
C GLN A 81 4.93 16.83 8.68
N ILE A 82 5.87 15.88 8.74
CA ILE A 82 5.55 14.45 8.77
C ILE A 82 4.75 14.11 10.04
N LEU A 83 5.15 14.64 11.19
CA LEU A 83 4.44 14.45 12.45
C LEU A 83 3.02 15.04 12.41
N GLU A 84 2.83 16.21 11.82
CA GLU A 84 1.50 16.83 11.65
C GLU A 84 0.55 15.89 10.89
N HIS A 85 0.99 15.33 9.77
CA HIS A 85 0.22 14.35 9.01
C HIS A 85 -0.02 13.04 9.77
N ALA A 86 0.94 12.60 10.60
CA ALA A 86 0.76 11.44 11.44
C ALA A 86 -0.34 11.66 12.50
N ARG A 87 -0.33 12.82 13.18
CA ARG A 87 -1.40 13.17 14.13
C ARG A 87 -2.77 13.23 13.47
N ALA A 88 -2.84 13.79 12.25
CA ALA A 88 -4.08 13.78 11.49
C ALA A 88 -4.55 12.36 11.13
N ALA A 89 -3.64 11.48 10.71
CA ALA A 89 -3.94 10.07 10.43
C ALA A 89 -4.44 9.32 11.67
N GLU A 90 -3.82 9.54 12.82
CA GLU A 90 -4.25 8.97 14.11
C GLU A 90 -5.64 9.47 14.52
N ALA A 91 -5.88 10.78 14.40
CA ALA A 91 -7.20 11.37 14.66
C ALA A 91 -8.29 10.82 13.72
N ALA A 92 -7.93 10.43 12.49
CA ALA A 92 -8.80 9.75 11.54
C ALA A 92 -8.95 8.23 11.81
N GLY A 93 -8.29 7.68 12.83
CA GLY A 93 -8.41 6.28 13.22
C GLY A 93 -7.48 5.31 12.49
N ALA A 94 -6.38 5.79 11.90
CA ALA A 94 -5.36 4.89 11.36
C ALA A 94 -4.67 4.10 12.49
N HIS A 95 -4.33 2.84 12.23
CA HIS A 95 -3.47 2.01 13.10
C HIS A 95 -1.98 2.16 12.75
N ARG A 96 -1.71 2.57 11.50
CA ARG A 96 -0.37 2.65 10.94
C ARG A 96 -0.21 3.90 10.09
N PHE A 97 0.98 4.48 10.10
CA PHE A 97 1.35 5.62 9.28
C PHE A 97 2.57 5.31 8.42
N CYS A 98 2.44 5.54 7.11
CA CYS A 98 3.48 5.25 6.13
C CYS A 98 4.09 6.53 5.53
N MET A 99 5.39 6.72 5.71
CA MET A 99 6.16 7.76 5.04
C MET A 99 6.59 7.25 3.66
N VAL A 100 6.05 7.85 2.60
CA VAL A 100 6.30 7.44 1.22
C VAL A 100 7.09 8.50 0.48
N ALA A 101 8.13 8.09 -0.25
CA ALA A 101 8.91 8.97 -1.09
C ALA A 101 9.10 8.36 -2.48
N GLN A 102 9.03 9.21 -3.50
CA GLN A 102 9.38 8.81 -4.87
C GLN A 102 10.90 8.59 -5.03
N GLY A 103 11.27 7.75 -6.02
CA GLY A 103 12.63 7.60 -6.50
C GLY A 103 13.22 6.22 -6.23
N GLN A 104 14.36 5.91 -6.88
CA GLN A 104 15.09 4.67 -6.61
C GLN A 104 15.59 4.57 -5.17
N GLY A 105 15.86 5.71 -4.53
CA GLY A 105 16.36 5.79 -3.17
C GLY A 105 16.61 7.25 -2.77
N LEU A 106 16.66 7.49 -1.45
CA LEU A 106 16.84 8.82 -0.91
C LEU A 106 18.31 9.24 -0.85
N SER A 107 18.57 10.54 -1.01
CA SER A 107 19.86 11.13 -0.62
C SER A 107 20.09 10.98 0.89
N LYS A 108 21.34 11.13 1.36
CA LYS A 108 21.65 11.03 2.80
C LYS A 108 20.79 11.99 3.63
N ARG A 109 20.74 13.28 3.24
CA ARG A 109 19.97 14.32 3.94
C ARG A 109 18.47 14.00 3.97
N GLU A 110 17.90 13.53 2.87
CA GLU A 110 16.48 13.16 2.83
C GLU A 110 16.19 11.92 3.67
N PHE A 111 17.10 10.95 3.69
CA PHE A 111 16.98 9.77 4.54
C PHE A 111 17.05 10.14 6.03
N ASP A 112 17.96 11.03 6.42
CA ASP A 112 18.08 11.51 7.80
C ASP A 112 16.77 12.18 8.29
N LYS A 113 16.08 12.93 7.42
CA LYS A 113 14.75 13.49 7.71
C LYS A 113 13.68 12.41 7.95
N VAL A 114 13.69 11.31 7.18
CA VAL A 114 12.77 10.18 7.44
C VAL A 114 13.04 9.57 8.81
N LEU A 115 14.31 9.40 9.18
CA LEU A 115 14.66 8.84 10.49
C LEU A 115 14.20 9.76 11.63
N GLU A 116 14.38 11.06 11.48
CA GLU A 116 13.91 12.04 12.47
C GLU A 116 12.38 12.08 12.56
N GLY A 117 11.68 12.12 11.42
CA GLY A 117 10.22 12.03 11.36
C GLY A 117 9.69 10.74 12.00
N ALA A 118 10.34 9.60 11.75
CA ALA A 118 9.98 8.32 12.35
C ALA A 118 10.09 8.35 13.89
N ARG A 119 11.14 8.96 14.45
CA ARG A 119 11.31 9.11 15.91
C ARG A 119 10.27 10.05 16.51
N LEU A 120 9.93 11.14 15.82
CA LEU A 120 8.86 12.04 16.25
C LEU A 120 7.52 11.30 16.30
N VAL A 121 7.14 10.61 15.22
CA VAL A 121 5.91 9.81 15.20
C VAL A 121 5.93 8.74 16.30
N ALA A 122 7.09 8.12 16.56
CA ALA A 122 7.20 7.10 17.59
C ALA A 122 6.98 7.59 19.01
N THR A 123 7.33 8.85 19.29
CA THR A 123 7.26 9.43 20.65
C THR A 123 6.01 10.27 20.87
N GLN A 124 5.31 10.64 19.80
CA GLN A 124 4.21 11.62 19.83
C GLN A 124 2.87 11.07 19.34
N THR A 125 2.79 9.79 18.98
CA THR A 125 1.57 9.10 18.51
C THR A 125 1.58 7.63 18.96
N ASN A 126 0.41 6.99 18.89
CA ASN A 126 0.20 5.55 19.02
C ASN A 126 0.18 4.82 17.67
N LEU A 127 0.65 5.45 16.60
CA LEU A 127 0.72 4.83 15.28
C LEU A 127 1.89 3.86 15.15
N LYS A 128 1.63 2.69 14.60
CA LYS A 128 2.68 1.83 14.03
C LYS A 128 3.30 2.57 12.83
N ARG A 129 4.61 2.44 12.63
CA ARG A 129 5.33 3.21 11.60
C ARG A 129 5.78 2.34 10.44
N CYS A 130 5.59 2.86 9.24
CA CYS A 130 5.97 2.24 7.98
C CYS A 130 6.75 3.22 7.11
N ALA A 131 7.62 2.70 6.25
CA ALA A 131 8.35 3.50 5.26
C ALA A 131 8.29 2.84 3.87
N SER A 132 8.20 3.67 2.83
CA SER A 132 8.33 3.28 1.41
C SER A 132 9.26 4.28 0.73
N VAL A 133 10.57 4.00 0.75
CA VAL A 133 11.63 4.97 0.41
C VAL A 133 12.58 4.48 -0.69
N GLY A 134 12.10 3.58 -1.54
CA GLY A 134 12.88 2.98 -2.62
C GLY A 134 13.79 1.83 -2.14
N GLN A 135 14.89 1.62 -2.86
CA GLN A 135 15.90 0.60 -2.58
C GLN A 135 16.67 0.92 -1.29
N LEU A 136 16.91 -0.11 -0.50
CA LEU A 136 17.63 0.00 0.77
C LEU A 136 18.84 -0.92 0.79
N SER A 137 19.94 -0.42 1.35
CA SER A 137 21.03 -1.27 1.79
C SER A 137 20.72 -1.86 3.17
N PRO A 138 21.39 -2.95 3.58
CA PRO A 138 21.25 -3.49 4.93
C PRO A 138 21.46 -2.44 6.04
N GLN A 139 22.43 -1.53 5.87
CA GLN A 139 22.69 -0.46 6.84
C GLN A 139 21.53 0.54 6.94
N ARG A 140 20.88 0.87 5.82
CA ARG A 140 19.70 1.75 5.83
C ARG A 140 18.47 1.06 6.40
N ALA A 141 18.29 -0.24 6.12
CA ALA A 141 17.23 -1.02 6.75
C ALA A 141 17.40 -1.06 8.28
N GLN A 142 18.62 -1.31 8.77
CA GLN A 142 18.93 -1.27 10.19
C GLN A 142 18.69 0.12 10.81
N ALA A 143 19.09 1.20 10.13
CA ALA A 143 18.84 2.56 10.60
C ALA A 143 17.34 2.90 10.71
N LEU A 144 16.51 2.41 9.76
CA LEU A 144 15.04 2.56 9.85
C LEU A 144 14.50 1.85 11.10
N ARG A 145 14.96 0.63 11.38
CA ARG A 145 14.57 -0.10 12.59
C ARG A 145 14.94 0.65 13.87
N GLU A 146 16.17 1.15 13.94
CA GLU A 146 16.65 1.94 15.10
C GLU A 146 15.88 3.25 15.29
N ALA A 147 15.40 3.85 14.20
CA ALA A 147 14.52 5.03 14.24
C ALA A 147 13.07 4.69 14.62
N GLY A 148 12.75 3.41 14.84
CA GLY A 148 11.44 2.96 15.27
C GLY A 148 10.49 2.60 14.12
N ILE A 149 10.96 2.39 12.89
CA ILE A 149 10.11 1.78 11.84
C ILE A 149 9.87 0.31 12.17
N GLN A 150 8.63 -0.17 12.02
CA GLN A 150 8.29 -1.60 12.16
C GLN A 150 8.23 -2.28 10.79
N ARG A 151 7.73 -1.58 9.76
CA ARG A 151 7.41 -2.16 8.46
C ARG A 151 8.03 -1.36 7.32
N VAL A 152 8.53 -2.05 6.30
CA VAL A 152 8.98 -1.42 5.06
C VAL A 152 8.21 -1.98 3.88
N HIS A 153 7.69 -1.07 3.07
CA HIS A 153 7.01 -1.36 1.83
C HIS A 153 7.97 -1.36 0.65
N HIS A 154 7.99 -2.48 -0.09
CA HIS A 154 8.76 -2.62 -1.33
C HIS A 154 8.15 -3.71 -2.22
N ASN A 155 7.35 -3.32 -3.21
CA ASN A 155 6.65 -4.25 -4.09
C ASN A 155 7.57 -4.96 -5.09
N VAL A 156 7.13 -6.14 -5.53
CA VAL A 156 7.61 -6.78 -6.78
C VAL A 156 6.92 -6.21 -8.03
N GLU A 157 5.82 -5.47 -7.82
CA GLU A 157 4.96 -4.80 -8.82
C GLU A 157 4.15 -5.74 -9.70
N THR A 158 4.77 -6.78 -10.25
CA THR A 158 4.14 -7.81 -11.08
C THR A 158 4.97 -9.10 -11.02
N ALA A 159 4.56 -10.13 -11.76
CA ALA A 159 5.34 -11.35 -11.95
C ALA A 159 6.70 -11.07 -12.60
N ARG A 160 7.73 -11.81 -12.22
CA ARG A 160 9.07 -11.67 -12.83
C ARG A 160 9.04 -11.78 -14.35
N SER A 161 8.23 -12.69 -14.91
CA SER A 161 8.11 -12.86 -16.36
C SER A 161 7.49 -11.65 -17.09
N HIS A 162 6.72 -10.80 -16.39
CA HIS A 162 6.09 -9.60 -16.96
C HIS A 162 6.83 -8.31 -16.58
N TYR A 163 7.69 -8.34 -15.57
CA TYR A 163 8.33 -7.16 -15.03
C TYR A 163 9.10 -6.28 -16.04
N PRO A 164 9.77 -6.82 -17.09
CA PRO A 164 10.38 -5.99 -18.14
C PRO A 164 9.41 -5.02 -18.82
N GLU A 165 8.11 -5.32 -18.85
CA GLU A 165 7.09 -4.40 -19.37
C GLU A 165 6.79 -3.24 -18.42
N VAL A 166 7.07 -3.41 -17.13
CA VAL A 166 6.76 -2.44 -16.08
C VAL A 166 7.86 -1.40 -15.94
N SER A 167 9.13 -1.83 -15.89
CA SER A 167 10.27 -0.93 -15.71
C SER A 167 11.55 -1.52 -16.28
N SER A 168 12.35 -0.68 -16.96
CA SER A 168 13.70 -1.02 -17.43
C SER A 168 14.80 -0.40 -16.54
N THR A 169 14.50 0.67 -15.80
CA THR A 169 15.50 1.35 -14.95
C THR A 169 15.77 0.60 -13.64
N VAL A 170 14.76 -0.07 -13.07
CA VAL A 170 14.89 -0.88 -11.85
C VAL A 170 14.84 -2.35 -12.21
N ARG A 171 15.88 -3.13 -11.90
CA ARG A 171 15.87 -4.59 -12.10
C ARG A 171 15.09 -5.33 -11.00
N TYR A 172 14.41 -6.42 -11.36
CA TYR A 172 13.64 -7.25 -10.42
C TYR A 172 14.51 -7.77 -9.26
N GLU A 173 15.75 -8.19 -9.53
CA GLU A 173 16.68 -8.67 -8.49
C GLU A 173 17.06 -7.58 -7.48
N GLY A 174 17.04 -6.31 -7.90
CA GLY A 174 17.26 -5.18 -6.99
C GLY A 174 16.16 -5.01 -5.96
N ARG A 175 14.92 -5.35 -6.34
CA ARG A 175 13.76 -5.36 -5.44
C ARG A 175 13.91 -6.46 -4.40
N LEU A 176 14.25 -7.67 -4.86
CA LEU A 176 14.48 -8.80 -3.95
C LEU A 176 15.59 -8.52 -2.94
N ARG A 177 16.72 -7.97 -3.38
CA ARG A 177 17.80 -7.57 -2.44
C ARG A 177 17.34 -6.56 -1.40
N THR A 178 16.44 -5.65 -1.76
CA THR A 178 15.87 -4.69 -0.80
C THR A 178 14.96 -5.40 0.20
N ILE A 179 14.12 -6.33 -0.27
CA ILE A 179 13.23 -7.13 0.58
C ILE A 179 14.04 -7.99 1.56
N ASP A 180 15.12 -8.62 1.10
CA ASP A 180 16.02 -9.40 1.95
C ASP A 180 16.73 -8.51 2.99
N ALA A 181 17.22 -7.34 2.60
CA ALA A 181 17.83 -6.39 3.54
C ALA A 181 16.85 -5.92 4.64
N VAL A 182 15.57 -5.73 4.30
CA VAL A 182 14.51 -5.41 5.27
C VAL A 182 14.28 -6.58 6.21
N ARG A 183 14.16 -7.80 5.68
CA ARG A 183 13.96 -9.02 6.47
C ARG A 183 15.13 -9.28 7.43
N GLU A 184 16.36 -9.16 6.95
CA GLU A 184 17.59 -9.35 7.73
C GLU A 184 17.73 -8.32 8.87
N ALA A 185 17.24 -7.09 8.68
CA ALA A 185 17.19 -6.09 9.73
C ALA A 185 16.17 -6.42 10.85
N GLY A 186 15.30 -7.41 10.65
CA GLY A 186 14.23 -7.77 11.58
C GLY A 186 13.00 -6.85 11.48
N LEU A 187 12.77 -6.25 10.32
CA LEU A 187 11.59 -5.44 10.00
C LEU A 187 10.51 -6.30 9.34
N GLU A 188 9.24 -5.94 9.54
CA GLU A 188 8.13 -6.51 8.78
C GLU A 188 8.25 -6.13 7.30
N THR A 189 8.10 -7.12 6.43
CA THR A 189 8.09 -6.91 4.98
C THR A 189 6.67 -6.67 4.48
N CYS A 190 6.48 -5.60 3.72
CA CYS A 190 5.23 -5.26 3.03
C CYS A 190 5.48 -5.33 1.52
N VAL A 191 5.13 -6.46 0.91
CA VAL A 191 5.50 -6.79 -0.47
C VAL A 191 4.27 -7.27 -1.20
N GLY A 192 3.91 -6.58 -2.27
CA GLY A 192 2.80 -6.95 -3.12
C GLY A 192 3.03 -6.49 -4.55
N GLY A 193 1.93 -6.19 -5.23
CA GLY A 193 1.96 -5.82 -6.64
C GLY A 193 0.75 -5.01 -7.07
N ILE A 194 0.68 -4.78 -8.38
CA ILE A 194 -0.38 -4.06 -9.06
C ILE A 194 -1.02 -5.03 -10.05
N LEU A 195 -2.33 -5.21 -9.96
CA LEU A 195 -3.11 -5.95 -10.96
C LEU A 195 -3.54 -5.02 -12.09
N ASN A 196 -3.79 -5.60 -13.25
CA ASN A 196 -4.23 -4.93 -14.46
C ASN A 196 -3.15 -4.04 -15.14
N LEU A 197 -1.89 -4.44 -15.04
CA LEU A 197 -0.77 -3.85 -15.80
C LEU A 197 -0.66 -4.38 -17.24
N GLY A 198 -1.45 -5.40 -17.59
CA GLY A 198 -1.39 -6.14 -18.85
C GLY A 198 -0.91 -7.57 -18.71
N GLU A 199 -0.68 -8.00 -17.47
CA GLU A 199 -0.33 -9.37 -17.13
C GLU A 199 -1.47 -10.34 -17.42
N SER A 200 -1.12 -11.55 -17.86
CA SER A 200 -2.07 -12.65 -17.98
C SER A 200 -2.49 -13.19 -16.61
N ARG A 201 -3.60 -13.93 -16.56
CA ARG A 201 -4.02 -14.66 -15.34
C ARG A 201 -2.92 -15.60 -14.82
N ALA A 202 -2.21 -16.28 -15.72
CA ALA A 202 -1.08 -17.14 -15.35
C ALA A 202 0.06 -16.36 -14.69
N GLN A 203 0.29 -15.10 -15.10
CA GLN A 203 1.25 -14.20 -14.48
C GLN A 203 0.75 -13.67 -13.12
N ARG A 204 -0.56 -13.47 -12.93
CA ARG A 204 -1.10 -13.17 -11.58
C ARG A 204 -0.84 -14.32 -10.61
N VAL A 205 -1.04 -15.57 -11.07
CA VAL A 205 -0.70 -16.77 -10.29
C VAL A 205 0.81 -16.85 -10.03
N GLU A 206 1.65 -16.61 -11.04
CA GLU A 206 3.11 -16.54 -10.86
C GLU A 206 3.48 -15.56 -9.75
N MET A 207 3.01 -14.31 -9.81
CA MET A 207 3.28 -13.31 -8.79
C MET A 207 2.80 -13.76 -7.40
N ALA A 208 1.60 -14.34 -7.29
CA ALA A 208 1.07 -14.79 -6.00
C ALA A 208 1.95 -15.88 -5.36
N PHE A 209 2.45 -16.82 -6.15
CA PHE A 209 3.36 -17.87 -5.65
C PHE A 209 4.77 -17.31 -5.37
N GLU A 210 5.26 -16.36 -6.16
CA GLU A 210 6.51 -15.63 -5.84
C GLU A 210 6.39 -14.90 -4.49
N LEU A 211 5.26 -14.23 -4.24
CA LEU A 211 4.98 -13.61 -2.94
C LEU A 211 4.93 -14.66 -1.82
N SER A 212 4.36 -15.84 -2.07
CA SER A 212 4.32 -16.92 -1.08
C SER A 212 5.72 -17.43 -0.73
N GLU A 213 6.67 -17.43 -1.67
CA GLU A 213 8.07 -17.76 -1.41
C GLU A 213 8.79 -16.64 -0.62
N ILE A 214 8.42 -15.38 -0.87
CA ILE A 214 8.92 -14.22 -0.12
C ILE A 214 8.40 -14.21 1.33
N ASP A 215 7.22 -14.80 1.58
CA ASP A 215 6.54 -14.89 2.88
C ASP A 215 6.40 -13.52 3.58
N PRO A 216 5.81 -12.50 2.94
CA PRO A 216 5.73 -11.17 3.52
C PRO A 216 4.72 -11.09 4.66
N THR A 217 5.01 -10.25 5.66
CA THR A 217 4.07 -9.97 6.76
C THR A 217 2.77 -9.31 6.26
N SER A 218 2.90 -8.45 5.25
CA SER A 218 1.77 -7.74 4.63
C SER A 218 1.86 -7.73 3.12
N VAL A 219 0.72 -7.92 2.46
CA VAL A 219 0.59 -7.89 0.99
C VAL A 219 -0.34 -6.74 0.60
N PRO A 220 0.20 -5.62 0.09
CA PRO A 220 -0.62 -4.60 -0.55
C PRO A 220 -1.06 -5.07 -1.95
N ILE A 221 -2.37 -5.06 -2.18
CA ILE A 221 -2.96 -5.24 -3.51
C ILE A 221 -3.33 -3.87 -4.04
N ASN A 222 -2.65 -3.46 -5.11
CA ASN A 222 -3.00 -2.28 -5.87
C ASN A 222 -3.68 -2.71 -7.16
N LEU A 223 -4.57 -1.87 -7.66
CA LEU A 223 -5.17 -2.01 -8.97
C LEU A 223 -4.67 -0.85 -9.83
N LEU A 224 -4.37 -1.09 -11.10
CA LEU A 224 -3.98 -0.01 -11.99
C LEU A 224 -5.07 1.07 -11.98
N ASN A 225 -4.67 2.29 -11.66
CA ASN A 225 -5.45 3.49 -11.95
C ASN A 225 -4.81 4.15 -13.17
N PRO A 226 -5.36 3.95 -14.39
CA PRO A 226 -4.78 4.46 -15.62
C PRO A 226 -4.67 5.99 -15.56
N ARG A 227 -3.45 6.50 -15.75
CA ARG A 227 -3.18 7.94 -15.74
C ARG A 227 -2.79 8.39 -17.15
N PRO A 228 -3.59 9.25 -17.81
CA PRO A 228 -3.25 9.78 -19.12
C PRO A 228 -1.82 10.34 -19.14
N GLY A 229 -1.05 9.98 -20.17
CA GLY A 229 0.37 10.34 -20.29
C GLY A 229 1.36 9.40 -19.58
N THR A 230 0.90 8.30 -18.99
CA THR A 230 1.77 7.19 -18.54
C THR A 230 1.73 6.03 -19.55
N LYS A 231 2.69 5.07 -19.50
CA LYS A 231 2.72 3.90 -20.42
C LYS A 231 1.38 3.16 -20.44
N PHE A 232 0.75 3.09 -19.26
CA PHE A 232 -0.48 2.34 -19.04
C PHE A 232 -1.71 3.25 -18.91
N GLY A 233 -1.60 4.51 -19.36
CA GLY A 233 -2.60 5.55 -19.16
C GLY A 233 -3.92 5.35 -19.87
N ASP A 234 -3.90 4.64 -21.01
CA ASP A 234 -5.06 4.43 -21.88
C ASP A 234 -5.74 3.07 -21.62
N ARG A 235 -5.32 2.33 -20.58
CA ARG A 235 -5.95 1.06 -20.21
C ARG A 235 -7.32 1.31 -19.58
N GLU A 236 -8.20 0.32 -19.70
CA GLU A 236 -9.45 0.30 -18.96
C GLU A 236 -9.22 -0.13 -17.50
N TYR A 237 -10.14 0.25 -16.63
CA TYR A 237 -10.20 -0.28 -15.28
C TYR A 237 -10.47 -1.79 -15.30
N MET A 238 -9.93 -2.48 -14.30
CA MET A 238 -10.21 -3.87 -14.03
C MET A 238 -11.68 -4.02 -13.66
N ASP A 239 -12.33 -5.05 -14.20
CA ASP A 239 -13.68 -5.41 -13.81
C ASP A 239 -13.77 -5.64 -12.28
N PRO A 240 -14.79 -5.09 -11.58
CA PRO A 240 -14.94 -5.24 -10.13
C PRO A 240 -14.96 -6.70 -9.65
N TRP A 241 -15.64 -7.60 -10.37
CA TRP A 241 -15.72 -9.02 -9.99
C TRP A 241 -14.39 -9.73 -10.21
N GLU A 242 -13.68 -9.42 -11.31
CA GLU A 242 -12.33 -9.92 -11.54
C GLU A 242 -11.39 -9.46 -10.40
N ALA A 243 -11.47 -8.20 -9.94
CA ALA A 243 -10.65 -7.69 -8.85
C ALA A 243 -10.91 -8.44 -7.53
N VAL A 244 -12.18 -8.58 -7.13
CA VAL A 244 -12.58 -9.29 -5.90
C VAL A 244 -12.18 -10.77 -5.97
N LYS A 245 -12.37 -11.42 -7.12
CA LYS A 245 -11.94 -12.81 -7.34
C LYS A 245 -10.44 -12.98 -7.10
N TRP A 246 -9.61 -12.11 -7.68
CA TRP A 246 -8.15 -12.21 -7.50
C TRP A 246 -7.70 -11.92 -6.07
N ILE A 247 -8.40 -11.06 -5.33
CA ILE A 247 -8.17 -10.88 -3.89
C ILE A 247 -8.40 -12.20 -3.15
N ALA A 248 -9.51 -12.89 -3.42
CA ALA A 248 -9.83 -14.18 -2.80
C ALA A 248 -8.81 -15.28 -3.15
N ILE A 249 -8.38 -15.36 -4.41
CA ILE A 249 -7.32 -16.29 -4.83
C ILE A 249 -6.02 -16.01 -4.09
N PHE A 250 -5.60 -14.74 -4.00
CA PHE A 250 -4.37 -14.38 -3.30
C PHE A 250 -4.46 -14.68 -1.80
N ARG A 251 -5.60 -14.44 -1.15
CA ARG A 251 -5.80 -14.83 0.26
C ARG A 251 -5.57 -16.32 0.47
N LEU A 252 -6.07 -17.18 -0.42
CA LEU A 252 -5.87 -18.63 -0.30
C LEU A 252 -4.42 -19.05 -0.57
N ILE A 253 -3.68 -18.30 -1.38
CA ILE A 253 -2.25 -18.55 -1.64
C ILE A 253 -1.38 -18.06 -0.47
N LEU A 254 -1.69 -16.90 0.11
CA LEU A 254 -0.95 -16.26 1.20
C LEU A 254 -1.82 -16.13 2.46
N PRO A 255 -2.19 -17.24 3.10
CA PRO A 255 -3.24 -17.21 4.12
C PRO A 255 -2.83 -16.48 5.39
N GLU A 256 -1.54 -16.44 5.74
CA GLU A 256 -1.00 -15.80 6.95
C GLU A 256 -0.61 -14.32 6.77
N ALA A 257 -0.68 -13.78 5.56
CA ALA A 257 -0.28 -12.39 5.33
C ALA A 257 -1.42 -11.41 5.62
N LEU A 258 -1.09 -10.19 6.07
CA LEU A 258 -2.05 -9.10 6.19
C LEU A 258 -2.30 -8.46 4.83
N PHE A 259 -3.51 -8.64 4.29
CA PHE A 259 -3.88 -8.07 3.00
C PHE A 259 -4.35 -6.64 3.16
N ARG A 260 -3.80 -5.76 2.33
CA ARG A 260 -4.20 -4.35 2.29
C ARG A 260 -4.65 -3.97 0.90
N LEU A 261 -5.86 -3.44 0.78
CA LEU A 261 -6.34 -2.89 -0.49
C LEU A 261 -5.94 -1.41 -0.59
N CYS A 262 -5.16 -1.08 -1.63
CA CYS A 262 -4.47 0.20 -1.76
C CYS A 262 -4.95 0.97 -3.01
N GLY A 263 -4.02 1.50 -3.82
CA GLY A 263 -4.33 2.39 -4.93
C GLY A 263 -5.22 1.74 -5.98
N GLY A 264 -6.09 2.54 -6.59
CA GLY A 264 -7.00 2.11 -7.66
C GLY A 264 -8.27 1.41 -7.20
N ARG A 265 -8.44 1.10 -5.90
CA ARG A 265 -9.62 0.39 -5.39
C ARG A 265 -10.94 1.14 -5.61
N VAL A 266 -10.92 2.47 -5.51
CA VAL A 266 -12.13 3.30 -5.63
C VAL A 266 -12.67 3.24 -7.05
N GLU A 267 -11.80 3.35 -8.04
CA GLU A 267 -12.19 3.38 -9.47
C GLU A 267 -12.49 2.00 -10.04
N ASN A 268 -11.72 0.99 -9.62
CA ASN A 268 -11.82 -0.37 -10.14
C ASN A 268 -12.90 -1.20 -9.44
N ILE A 269 -13.02 -1.15 -8.10
CA ILE A 269 -13.93 -2.04 -7.35
C ILE A 269 -15.28 -1.37 -7.07
N ARG A 270 -15.30 -0.05 -6.90
CA ARG A 270 -16.53 0.75 -6.75
C ARG A 270 -17.42 0.25 -5.59
N GLU A 271 -18.64 -0.15 -5.87
CA GLU A 271 -19.62 -0.65 -4.89
C GLU A 271 -19.25 -2.02 -4.30
N LEU A 272 -18.36 -2.80 -4.93
CA LEU A 272 -17.98 -4.13 -4.44
C LEU A 272 -16.89 -4.11 -3.37
N GLN A 273 -16.53 -2.95 -2.82
CA GLN A 273 -15.43 -2.88 -1.83
C GLN A 273 -15.77 -3.63 -0.54
N GLU A 274 -17.04 -3.65 -0.12
CA GLU A 274 -17.48 -4.50 1.01
C GLU A 274 -17.31 -5.99 0.71
N LEU A 275 -17.59 -6.40 -0.54
CA LEU A 275 -17.35 -7.77 -0.98
C LEU A 275 -15.85 -8.08 -1.04
N ALA A 276 -15.01 -7.12 -1.41
CA ALA A 276 -13.55 -7.23 -1.34
C ALA A 276 -13.05 -7.44 0.10
N VAL A 277 -13.69 -6.83 1.11
CA VAL A 277 -13.39 -7.14 2.53
C VAL A 277 -13.58 -8.62 2.81
N LYS A 278 -14.73 -9.18 2.38
CA LYS A 278 -15.02 -10.62 2.54
C LYS A 278 -14.08 -11.51 1.72
N ALA A 279 -13.59 -11.04 0.58
CA ALA A 279 -12.58 -11.75 -0.22
C ALA A 279 -11.23 -11.92 0.50
N GLY A 280 -11.07 -11.37 1.72
CA GLY A 280 -9.95 -11.67 2.59
C GLY A 280 -9.04 -10.49 2.87
N ILE A 281 -9.51 -9.25 2.70
CA ILE A 281 -8.75 -8.06 3.06
C ILE A 281 -8.73 -7.87 4.58
N ASN A 282 -7.58 -7.45 5.14
CA ASN A 282 -7.44 -7.07 6.56
C ASN A 282 -7.45 -5.55 6.76
N GLY A 283 -7.25 -4.75 5.72
CA GLY A 283 -7.28 -3.30 5.87
C GLY A 283 -7.16 -2.58 4.55
N VAL A 284 -7.26 -1.27 4.59
CA VAL A 284 -7.15 -0.41 3.40
C VAL A 284 -6.06 0.65 3.59
N MET A 285 -5.59 1.23 2.49
CA MET A 285 -4.99 2.56 2.58
C MET A 285 -6.13 3.55 2.86
N LEU A 286 -6.19 4.04 4.10
CA LEU A 286 -7.21 4.91 4.64
C LEU A 286 -7.06 6.32 4.05
N GLY A 287 -8.15 6.90 3.56
CA GLY A 287 -8.12 8.24 3.00
C GLY A 287 -7.46 8.31 1.62
N ASN A 288 -6.82 9.45 1.33
CA ASN A 288 -6.25 9.73 0.01
C ASN A 288 -4.96 8.93 -0.26
N PHE A 289 -4.67 8.73 -1.54
CA PHE A 289 -3.45 8.10 -2.02
C PHE A 289 -2.37 9.15 -2.34
N LEU A 290 -1.22 8.68 -2.85
CA LEU A 290 -0.07 9.54 -3.17
C LEU A 290 -0.41 10.70 -4.11
N THR A 291 -1.21 10.41 -5.14
CA THR A 291 -1.51 11.35 -6.24
C THR A 291 -3.00 11.39 -6.60
N THR A 292 -3.85 10.59 -5.95
CA THR A 292 -5.28 10.47 -6.24
C THR A 292 -6.09 10.51 -4.95
N LEU A 293 -7.34 10.94 -5.07
CA LEU A 293 -8.27 10.94 -3.95
C LEU A 293 -8.73 9.50 -3.65
N GLY A 294 -9.05 9.25 -2.39
CA GLY A 294 -9.60 7.98 -1.94
C GLY A 294 -10.99 8.15 -1.34
N ASN A 295 -11.48 7.11 -0.68
CA ASN A 295 -12.64 7.21 0.19
C ASN A 295 -12.32 8.09 1.40
N THR A 296 -13.36 8.60 2.05
CA THR A 296 -13.20 9.19 3.39
C THR A 296 -12.82 8.11 4.42
N PRO A 297 -12.11 8.47 5.51
CA PRO A 297 -11.83 7.53 6.59
C PRO A 297 -13.09 6.89 7.19
N GLU A 298 -14.20 7.62 7.23
CA GLU A 298 -15.50 7.16 7.74
C GLU A 298 -16.07 6.04 6.86
N GLU A 299 -16.11 6.24 5.54
CA GLU A 299 -16.55 5.22 4.58
C GLU A 299 -15.66 3.97 4.68
N ASP A 300 -14.35 4.16 4.81
CA ASP A 300 -13.41 3.05 4.96
C ASP A 300 -13.64 2.23 6.23
N ARG A 301 -13.90 2.87 7.37
CA ARG A 301 -14.22 2.14 8.61
C ARG A 301 -15.58 1.44 8.50
N ALA A 302 -16.58 2.10 7.92
CA ALA A 302 -17.93 1.56 7.77
C ALA A 302 -17.94 0.22 7.00
N MET A 303 -17.11 0.07 5.96
CA MET A 303 -17.00 -1.18 5.20
C MET A 303 -16.57 -2.37 6.06
N PHE A 304 -15.66 -2.15 7.02
CA PHE A 304 -15.15 -3.20 7.91
C PHE A 304 -16.11 -3.44 9.07
N GLU A 305 -16.74 -2.39 9.60
CA GLU A 305 -17.79 -2.50 10.62
C GLU A 305 -19.00 -3.30 10.11
N ALA A 306 -19.41 -3.07 8.86
CA ALA A 306 -20.48 -3.84 8.20
C ALA A 306 -20.16 -5.34 8.10
N ALA A 307 -18.86 -5.69 8.04
CA ALA A 307 -18.39 -7.07 8.09
C ALA A 307 -18.15 -7.60 9.51
N GLY A 308 -18.50 -6.84 10.55
CA GLY A 308 -18.33 -7.21 11.96
C GLY A 308 -16.89 -7.18 12.45
N LEU A 309 -16.02 -6.39 11.81
CA LEU A 309 -14.59 -6.36 12.09
C LEU A 309 -14.21 -5.24 13.04
N ASN A 310 -13.16 -5.48 13.83
CA ASN A 310 -12.67 -4.52 14.80
C ASN A 310 -11.91 -3.39 14.11
N VAL A 311 -12.47 -2.18 14.10
CA VAL A 311 -11.81 -0.95 13.59
C VAL A 311 -11.37 -0.01 14.72
N ALA A 312 -11.39 -0.48 15.97
CA ALA A 312 -11.00 0.32 17.11
C ALA A 312 -9.52 0.70 17.04
N ARG A 313 -9.23 1.93 17.47
CA ARG A 313 -7.87 2.45 17.58
C ARG A 313 -7.03 1.55 18.47
N GLN A 314 -5.76 1.45 18.12
CA GLN A 314 -4.81 0.66 18.89
C GLN A 314 -4.12 1.54 19.93
N PRO A 315 -4.04 1.08 21.19
CA PRO A 315 -3.24 1.74 22.20
C PRO A 315 -1.73 1.41 22.01
N ASP A 316 -1.39 0.47 21.13
CA ASP A 316 0.00 0.08 20.87
C ASP A 316 0.67 0.96 19.80
N ASN A 317 1.63 1.77 20.23
CA ASN A 317 2.51 2.56 19.37
C ASN A 317 3.56 1.72 18.62
N GLY A 318 3.35 0.43 18.39
CA GLY A 318 4.37 -0.47 17.82
C GLY A 318 5.49 -0.83 18.79
N ALA A 319 5.29 -0.63 20.10
CA ALA A 319 6.12 -1.23 21.15
C ALA A 319 5.94 -2.74 21.20
N ARG A 320 4.81 -3.25 20.71
CA ARG A 320 4.62 -4.68 20.47
C ARG A 320 4.87 -5.02 19.00
N PRO A 321 5.49 -6.17 18.73
CA PRO A 321 5.77 -6.62 17.36
C PRO A 321 4.52 -7.14 16.63
N ARG A 322 3.30 -6.91 17.14
CA ARG A 322 2.09 -7.46 16.52
C ARG A 322 1.59 -6.56 15.40
N PRO A 323 1.33 -7.08 14.20
CA PRO A 323 1.06 -6.24 13.04
C PRO A 323 -0.42 -5.78 12.93
N ASP A 324 -1.34 -6.32 13.75
CA ASP A 324 -2.81 -6.20 13.62
C ASP A 324 -3.53 -5.77 14.92
N ASN A 325 -4.87 -5.65 14.91
CA ASN A 325 -5.68 -4.96 15.93
C ASN A 325 -6.75 -5.83 16.68
N ARG A 326 -6.64 -7.17 16.66
CA ARG A 326 -7.65 -8.13 17.19
C ARG A 326 -8.14 -7.88 18.63
N SER A 327 -9.42 -8.17 18.91
CA SER A 327 -10.04 -8.01 20.25
C SER A 327 -9.48 -8.97 21.30
N GLY A 328 -9.48 -8.55 22.58
CA GLY A 328 -9.19 -9.41 23.74
C GLY A 328 -7.70 -9.64 24.06
N TRP A 329 -6.79 -8.94 23.40
CA TRP A 329 -5.32 -9.13 23.53
C TRP A 329 -4.55 -7.85 23.92
N LEU A 330 -5.32 -6.96 24.57
CA LEU A 330 -5.04 -5.67 25.20
C LEU A 330 -4.07 -5.62 26.39
N ASP A 331 -2.86 -6.16 26.35
CA ASP A 331 -1.92 -5.92 27.49
C ASP A 331 -0.95 -4.76 27.17
N GLY A 332 -0.39 -4.09 28.19
CA GLY A 332 0.69 -3.10 28.07
C GLY A 332 0.32 -1.68 28.53
N GLU A 333 1.32 -0.92 28.97
CA GLU A 333 1.16 0.51 29.23
C GLU A 333 1.25 1.28 27.91
N THR A 334 0.22 2.05 27.63
CA THR A 334 0.11 2.89 26.44
C THR A 334 0.23 4.35 26.83
N PRO A 335 1.07 5.15 26.13
CA PRO A 335 1.00 6.59 26.27
C PRO A 335 -0.40 7.09 25.90
N ASP A 336 -1.05 7.86 26.78
CA ASP A 336 -2.37 8.43 26.52
C ASP A 336 -2.32 9.65 25.57
N VAL A 337 -1.50 9.55 24.51
CA VAL A 337 -1.30 10.62 23.54
C VAL A 337 -2.54 10.88 22.69
N VAL A 338 -3.40 9.87 22.52
CA VAL A 338 -4.64 9.98 21.74
C VAL A 338 -5.71 10.74 22.52
N SER A 339 -5.95 10.40 23.79
CA SER A 339 -6.94 11.14 24.58
C SER A 339 -6.43 12.55 24.85
N GLU A 340 -5.13 12.76 25.12
CA GLU A 340 -4.57 14.11 25.23
C GLU A 340 -4.73 14.94 23.95
N LEU A 341 -4.55 14.35 22.75
CA LEU A 341 -4.76 15.05 21.48
C LEU A 341 -6.25 15.37 21.23
N LEU A 342 -7.15 14.45 21.56
CA LEU A 342 -8.60 14.66 21.44
C LEU A 342 -9.12 15.67 22.48
N ASP A 343 -8.61 15.60 23.72
CA ASP A 343 -9.01 16.43 24.85
C ASP A 343 -8.47 17.87 24.72
N SER A 344 -7.24 18.03 24.20
CA SER A 344 -6.64 19.34 23.93
C SER A 344 -7.34 20.12 22.82
N ALA A 345 -8.09 19.44 21.94
CA ALA A 345 -8.93 20.11 20.95
C ALA A 345 -10.24 20.69 21.53
N GLY A 346 -10.54 20.40 22.80
CA GLY A 346 -11.67 20.92 23.54
C GLY A 346 -12.99 20.22 23.18
N ALA A 347 -13.74 19.80 24.21
CA ALA A 347 -15.10 19.31 24.07
C ALA A 347 -16.03 20.45 23.58
N GLY A 348 -16.11 20.66 22.26
CA GLY A 348 -17.01 21.64 21.66
C GLY A 348 -16.49 22.38 20.42
N SER A 349 -15.19 22.28 20.09
CA SER A 349 -14.67 22.75 18.80
C SER A 349 -14.51 21.56 17.86
N PRO A 350 -15.03 21.61 16.61
CA PRO A 350 -14.77 20.54 15.65
C PRO A 350 -13.26 20.47 15.39
N LEU A 351 -12.65 19.31 15.69
CA LEU A 351 -11.29 18.98 15.29
C LEU A 351 -11.19 19.03 13.77
N GLU A 352 -10.50 20.03 13.23
CA GLU A 352 -10.19 20.07 11.80
C GLU A 352 -9.01 19.14 11.51
N VAL A 353 -9.31 17.89 11.14
CA VAL A 353 -8.31 16.89 10.79
C VAL A 353 -7.87 17.10 9.34
N THR A 354 -6.66 17.65 9.14
CA THR A 354 -6.09 17.84 7.80
C THR A 354 -5.27 16.62 7.39
N LEU A 355 -5.94 15.65 6.75
CA LEU A 355 -5.26 14.51 6.14
C LEU A 355 -4.43 14.93 4.92
N TRP A 356 -3.51 14.04 4.52
CA TRP A 356 -2.83 14.20 3.24
C TRP A 356 -3.86 14.35 2.12
N ASP A 357 -3.75 15.45 1.37
CA ASP A 357 -4.63 15.75 0.25
C ASP A 357 -3.78 16.14 -0.96
N PRO A 358 -3.66 15.24 -1.96
CA PRO A 358 -2.88 15.53 -3.16
C PRO A 358 -3.49 16.67 -3.98
N SER A 359 -4.72 17.12 -3.72
CA SER A 359 -5.39 18.24 -4.39
C SER A 359 -5.20 19.61 -3.73
N ARG A 360 -4.61 19.69 -2.52
CA ARG A 360 -4.36 20.96 -1.82
C ARG A 360 -2.89 21.35 -1.76
N GLN A 361 -1.99 20.37 -1.82
CA GLN A 361 -0.53 20.53 -1.67
C GLN A 361 0.18 20.95 -2.98
N LEU A 362 -0.52 21.67 -3.85
CA LEU A 362 -0.20 21.76 -5.27
C LEU A 362 0.63 22.98 -5.64
N ARG A 363 1.94 22.80 -5.75
CA ARG A 363 2.68 23.43 -6.84
C ARG A 363 2.77 22.41 -7.98
N TYR A 364 1.88 22.53 -8.95
CA TYR A 364 2.04 21.80 -10.19
C TYR A 364 3.14 22.45 -11.03
N ARG A 365 4.04 21.62 -11.53
CA ARG A 365 4.98 22.04 -12.56
C ARG A 365 4.76 21.14 -13.76
N LYS A 366 4.20 21.70 -14.83
CA LYS A 366 4.14 21.02 -16.12
C LYS A 366 5.57 20.70 -16.56
N LYS A 367 5.80 19.47 -17.04
CA LYS A 367 7.10 19.13 -17.64
C LYS A 367 7.25 19.91 -18.93
N ASP A 368 8.32 20.71 -19.02
CA ASP A 368 8.61 21.51 -20.22
C ASP A 368 9.03 20.62 -21.40
N SER A 369 9.60 19.45 -21.11
CA SER A 369 9.93 18.41 -22.10
C SER A 369 9.89 17.02 -21.45
N VAL A 370 9.46 16.02 -22.23
CA VAL A 370 9.52 14.62 -21.84
C VAL A 370 10.48 13.91 -22.79
N PRO A 371 11.60 13.35 -22.29
CA PRO A 371 12.52 12.61 -23.13
C PRO A 371 11.83 11.36 -23.74
N PRO A 372 12.22 10.90 -24.94
CA PRO A 372 11.72 9.65 -25.48
C PRO A 372 12.15 8.46 -24.61
N ARG A 373 11.35 7.39 -24.61
CA ARG A 373 11.66 6.17 -23.85
C ARG A 373 12.88 5.43 -24.44
N PRO A 374 13.70 4.75 -23.61
CA PRO A 374 14.87 4.01 -24.10
C PRO A 374 14.55 2.87 -25.07
N ASP A 375 13.35 2.29 -24.95
CA ASP A 375 12.85 1.22 -25.82
C ASP A 375 12.20 1.75 -27.12
N GLY A 376 12.17 3.07 -27.32
CA GLY A 376 11.53 3.70 -28.48
C GLY A 376 10.01 3.63 -28.48
N SER A 377 9.38 3.09 -27.43
CA SER A 377 7.93 3.11 -27.30
C SER A 377 7.42 4.54 -27.16
N GLY A 378 6.26 4.84 -27.75
CA GLY A 378 5.60 6.11 -27.56
C GLY A 378 5.32 6.36 -26.07
N ASN A 379 5.13 7.62 -25.68
CA ASN A 379 4.51 7.95 -24.39
C ASN A 379 3.01 7.57 -24.36
N ALA A 380 2.49 7.11 -25.50
CA ALA A 380 1.22 6.46 -25.70
C ALA A 380 1.43 4.99 -26.08
N TRP A 381 0.40 4.19 -25.88
CA TRP A 381 0.40 2.74 -26.12
C TRP A 381 0.97 2.32 -27.50
N PRO A 382 1.70 1.19 -27.63
CA PRO A 382 1.93 0.59 -28.94
C PRO A 382 0.58 0.25 -29.55
N SER A 383 0.21 0.97 -30.60
CA SER A 383 -1.06 0.82 -31.34
C SER A 383 -1.49 -0.64 -31.44
N ALA A 384 -2.79 -0.87 -31.19
CA ALA A 384 -3.46 -2.16 -31.37
C ALA A 384 -3.05 -2.65 -32.74
N ALA A 385 -2.53 -3.88 -32.79
CA ALA A 385 -2.41 -4.59 -34.04
C ALA A 385 -3.75 -4.58 -34.79
#